data_AF-A0A3N0EAG1-F1
#
_entry.id   AF-A0A3N0EAG1-F1
#
_cell.length_a   1.000
_cell.length_b   1.000
_cell.length_c   1.000
_cell.angle_alpha   90.00
_cell.angle_beta   90.00
_cell.angle_gamma   90.00
#
_symmetry.space_group_name_H-M   'P 1'
#
loop_
_entity.id
_entity.type
_entity.pdbx_description
1 polymer ?
#
loop_
_entity_poly.entity_id
_entity_poly.type
_entity_poly.pdbx_seq_one_letter_code
_entity_poly.pdbx_strand_id
1 'polypeptide(L)'
;MRGELGRGGTRGNGAAFAALTVVIASGCTIHENPDNTCAQSWRCTTPATPSVPVPDDDELPESFADYSGLSIPDSATDVDITAGHGDTNELYYKATFTMDRGDLEGFCDFASNTSVRESPGMPDTETRDTFDIPEDETTVDGNMECRGSHPDNDRVKRNVVAVFPDEDTASVYVNVVKWPND
;
A
#
# COMPACT_ATOMS: atom_id res chain seq x y z
N MET A 1 20.53 -25.99 49.09
CA MET A 1 19.44 -25.15 49.65
C MET A 1 18.34 -25.15 48.58
N ARG A 2 17.25 -25.91 48.81
CA ARG A 2 15.90 -25.41 49.21
C ARG A 2 15.38 -24.37 48.21
N GLY A 3 14.22 -24.49 47.58
CA GLY A 3 13.06 -25.39 47.65
C GLY A 3 12.08 -24.90 46.56
N GLU A 4 11.20 -25.76 46.02
CA GLU A 4 9.74 -25.80 46.33
C GLU A 4 8.99 -24.52 45.89
N LEU A 5 7.82 -24.48 45.22
CA LEU A 5 6.68 -25.33 44.86
C LEU A 5 5.93 -24.51 43.77
N GLY A 6 5.27 -25.05 42.75
CA GLY A 6 4.04 -25.84 42.86
C GLY A 6 2.77 -24.96 42.74
N ARG A 7 2.00 -25.15 41.66
CA ARG A 7 0.51 -25.02 41.51
C ARG A 7 0.19 -24.98 40.01
N GLY A 8 -0.69 -25.79 39.40
CA GLY A 8 -1.77 -26.61 39.93
C GLY A 8 -3.13 -25.93 39.73
N GLY A 9 -3.95 -26.43 38.81
CA GLY A 9 -5.40 -26.12 38.69
C GLY A 9 -5.90 -26.17 37.24
N THR A 10 -6.42 -27.28 36.70
CA THR A 10 -7.76 -27.91 36.85
C THR A 10 -8.93 -27.23 36.13
N ARG A 11 -9.52 -28.04 35.23
CA ARG A 11 -10.97 -28.27 34.98
C ARG A 11 -11.76 -27.24 34.17
N GLY A 12 -12.49 -27.79 33.19
CA GLY A 12 -13.60 -27.12 32.52
C GLY A 12 -14.28 -27.94 31.43
N ASN A 13 -14.76 -29.15 31.76
CA ASN A 13 -15.82 -29.81 30.97
C ASN A 13 -17.09 -28.97 31.09
N GLY A 14 -17.79 -28.68 29.98
CA GLY A 14 -19.12 -28.12 30.07
C GLY A 14 -19.83 -27.88 28.74
N ALA A 15 -20.95 -28.58 28.59
CA ALA A 15 -22.15 -28.21 27.85
C ALA A 15 -22.17 -28.46 26.32
N ALA A 16 -22.65 -29.66 26.01
CA ALA A 16 -23.49 -29.91 24.83
C ALA A 16 -24.66 -28.91 24.83
N PHE A 17 -24.74 -28.07 23.79
CA PHE A 17 -25.90 -27.23 23.55
C PHE A 17 -26.96 -28.00 22.79
N ALA A 18 -28.15 -27.97 23.37
CA ALA A 18 -29.37 -28.60 22.90
C ALA A 18 -29.78 -28.06 21.53
N ALA A 19 -30.27 -28.99 20.70
CA ALA A 19 -30.98 -28.71 19.47
C ALA A 19 -32.19 -27.82 19.74
N LEU A 20 -32.23 -26.65 19.10
CA LEU A 20 -33.44 -25.86 18.95
C LEU A 20 -33.81 -25.83 17.47
N THR A 21 -34.77 -26.67 17.12
CA THR A 21 -35.43 -26.68 15.82
C THR A 21 -36.34 -25.45 15.73
N VAL A 22 -35.93 -24.43 14.99
CA VAL A 22 -36.83 -23.32 14.63
C VAL A 22 -37.38 -23.59 13.23
N VAL A 23 -38.65 -23.97 13.18
CA VAL A 23 -39.46 -23.98 11.96
C VAL A 23 -39.92 -22.55 11.71
N ILE A 24 -39.24 -21.83 10.83
CA ILE A 24 -39.78 -20.59 10.26
C ILE A 24 -40.37 -20.94 8.89
N ALA A 25 -41.66 -21.22 8.89
CA ALA A 25 -42.48 -21.11 7.69
C ALA A 25 -42.68 -19.60 7.43
N SER A 26 -41.95 -19.06 6.46
CA SER A 26 -42.22 -17.76 5.88
C SER A 26 -42.18 -17.92 4.37
N GLY A 27 -43.36 -17.92 3.77
CA GLY A 27 -43.52 -17.95 2.33
C GLY A 27 -42.91 -16.68 1.72
N CYS A 28 -41.72 -16.80 1.17
CA CYS A 28 -41.23 -15.87 0.17
C CYS A 28 -42.01 -16.14 -1.11
N THR A 29 -42.93 -15.24 -1.44
CA THR A 29 -43.45 -15.12 -2.80
C THR A 29 -42.24 -14.83 -3.69
N ILE A 30 -41.91 -15.77 -4.56
CA ILE A 30 -40.85 -15.62 -5.55
C ILE A 30 -41.33 -14.52 -6.50
N HIS A 31 -40.83 -13.30 -6.32
CA HIS A 31 -40.90 -12.29 -7.36
C HIS A 31 -39.83 -12.68 -8.38
N GLU A 32 -40.27 -13.35 -9.44
CA GLU A 32 -39.46 -13.76 -10.56
C GLU A 32 -38.88 -12.50 -11.21
N ASN A 33 -37.64 -12.15 -10.84
CA ASN A 33 -36.85 -11.20 -11.58
C ASN A 33 -36.21 -11.98 -12.75
N PRO A 34 -36.56 -11.70 -14.02
CA PRO A 34 -36.15 -12.55 -15.15
C PRO A 34 -34.67 -12.49 -15.54
N ASP A 35 -33.80 -11.77 -14.81
CA ASP A 35 -32.41 -11.56 -15.22
C ASP A 35 -31.36 -12.11 -14.24
N ASN A 36 -31.57 -13.29 -13.64
CA ASN A 36 -30.53 -13.91 -12.80
C ASN A 36 -30.38 -15.43 -13.03
N THR A 37 -30.00 -15.80 -14.26
CA THR A 37 -29.55 -17.15 -14.65
C THR A 37 -28.12 -17.47 -14.19
N CYS A 38 -27.81 -17.30 -12.90
CA CYS A 38 -26.53 -17.73 -12.31
C CYS A 38 -26.69 -18.60 -11.05
N ALA A 39 -27.89 -19.07 -10.74
CA ALA A 39 -28.14 -19.73 -9.45
C ALA A 39 -27.74 -21.21 -9.36
N GLN A 40 -27.40 -21.94 -10.45
CA GLN A 40 -27.28 -23.42 -10.35
C GLN A 40 -26.19 -24.11 -11.19
N SER A 41 -25.20 -23.41 -11.73
CA SER A 41 -24.02 -24.06 -12.31
C SER A 41 -22.78 -23.66 -11.52
N TRP A 42 -21.99 -24.63 -11.06
CA TRP A 42 -20.68 -24.47 -10.41
C TRP A 42 -19.60 -23.91 -11.36
N ARG A 43 -20.01 -23.13 -12.37
CA ARG A 43 -19.22 -22.51 -13.43
C ARG A 43 -19.65 -21.06 -13.67
N CYS A 44 -20.06 -20.36 -12.61
CA CYS A 44 -19.97 -18.90 -12.66
C CYS A 44 -18.48 -18.57 -12.49
N THR A 45 -17.73 -18.63 -13.59
CA THR A 45 -16.45 -17.94 -13.67
C THR A 45 -16.77 -16.47 -13.48
N THR A 46 -16.49 -15.94 -12.29
CA THR A 46 -16.55 -14.50 -12.04
C THR A 46 -15.77 -13.84 -13.19
N PRO A 47 -16.36 -12.89 -13.94
CA PRO A 47 -15.61 -12.19 -14.96
C PRO A 47 -14.37 -11.60 -14.29
N ALA A 48 -13.20 -11.92 -14.84
CA ALA A 48 -11.97 -11.32 -14.36
C ALA A 48 -12.13 -9.80 -14.44
N THR A 49 -11.91 -9.10 -13.33
CA THR A 49 -11.86 -7.65 -13.34
C THR A 49 -10.80 -7.24 -14.36
N PRO A 50 -11.13 -6.41 -15.37
CA PRO A 50 -10.12 -5.99 -16.33
C PRO A 50 -9.02 -5.24 -15.59
N SER A 51 -7.78 -5.69 -15.75
CA SER A 51 -6.61 -4.98 -15.25
C SER A 51 -6.51 -3.63 -15.95
N VAL A 52 -6.15 -2.58 -15.20
CA VAL A 52 -5.78 -1.30 -15.82
C VAL A 52 -4.50 -1.53 -16.62
N PRO A 53 -4.43 -1.14 -17.91
CA PRO A 53 -3.20 -1.31 -18.69
C PRO A 53 -2.04 -0.52 -18.07
N VAL A 54 -0.82 -1.03 -18.20
CA VAL A 54 0.40 -0.27 -17.88
C VAL A 54 0.57 0.79 -18.98
N PRO A 55 0.86 2.06 -18.66
CA PRO A 55 1.11 3.09 -19.66
C PRO A 55 2.36 2.77 -20.48
N ASP A 56 2.42 3.30 -21.70
CA ASP A 56 3.66 3.30 -22.47
C ASP A 56 4.70 4.27 -21.86
N ASP A 57 5.98 4.07 -22.14
CA ASP A 57 7.10 4.80 -21.50
C ASP A 57 6.98 6.33 -21.65
N ASP A 58 6.48 6.82 -22.80
CA ASP A 58 6.30 8.25 -23.05
C ASP A 58 5.11 8.88 -22.31
N GLU A 59 4.17 8.06 -21.83
CA GLU A 59 2.99 8.49 -21.06
C GLU A 59 3.21 8.36 -19.54
N LEU A 60 4.29 7.70 -19.10
CA LEU A 60 4.55 7.45 -17.68
C LEU A 60 4.55 8.71 -16.79
N PRO A 61 5.14 9.85 -17.18
CA PRO A 61 5.13 11.04 -16.31
C PRO A 61 3.74 11.61 -16.06
N GLU A 62 2.91 11.71 -17.11
CA GLU A 62 1.54 12.21 -17.00
C GLU A 62 0.66 11.23 -16.24
N SER A 63 0.77 9.93 -16.58
CA SER A 63 0.00 8.88 -15.91
C SER A 63 0.40 8.69 -14.45
N PHE A 64 1.68 8.87 -14.10
CA PHE A 64 2.13 8.90 -12.72
C PHE A 64 1.50 10.07 -11.96
N ALA A 65 1.48 11.27 -12.53
CA ALA A 65 0.94 12.45 -11.88
C ALA A 65 -0.57 12.31 -11.64
N ASP A 66 -1.31 11.83 -12.63
CA ASP A 66 -2.74 11.57 -12.53
C ASP A 66 -3.07 10.47 -11.51
N TYR A 67 -2.28 9.40 -11.48
CA TYR A 67 -2.52 8.27 -10.59
C TYR A 67 -2.16 8.58 -9.13
N SER A 68 -1.03 9.26 -8.93
CA SER A 68 -0.46 9.53 -7.61
C SER A 68 -0.93 10.87 -7.02
N GLY A 69 -1.39 11.80 -7.85
CA GLY A 69 -1.64 13.18 -7.43
C GLY A 69 -0.36 13.90 -6.99
N LEU A 70 0.81 13.43 -7.43
CA LEU A 70 2.13 14.00 -7.16
C LEU A 70 2.69 14.57 -8.45
N SER A 71 3.34 15.73 -8.37
CA SER A 71 4.11 16.28 -9.49
C SER A 71 5.58 16.24 -9.12
N ILE A 72 6.40 15.64 -9.99
CA ILE A 72 7.85 15.68 -9.86
C ILE A 72 8.30 17.13 -10.14
N PRO A 73 9.12 17.75 -9.28
CA PRO A 73 9.57 19.12 -9.48
C PRO A 73 10.37 19.27 -10.78
N ASP A 74 10.22 20.40 -11.47
CA ASP A 74 11.00 20.69 -12.70
C ASP A 74 12.52 20.77 -12.44
N SER A 75 12.92 21.02 -11.19
CA SER A 75 14.33 21.03 -10.75
C SER A 75 14.91 19.64 -10.54
N ALA A 76 14.08 18.59 -10.55
CA ALA A 76 14.55 17.22 -10.35
C ALA A 76 15.43 16.76 -11.52
N THR A 77 16.50 16.05 -11.19
CA THR A 77 17.39 15.40 -12.16
C THR A 77 17.30 13.90 -12.05
N ASP A 78 17.84 13.20 -13.06
CA ASP A 78 17.96 11.73 -13.06
C ASP A 78 16.62 11.03 -12.81
N VAL A 79 15.55 11.61 -13.37
CA VAL A 79 14.19 11.11 -13.20
C VAL A 79 14.01 9.79 -13.94
N ASP A 80 13.68 8.74 -13.19
CA ASP A 80 13.25 7.44 -13.69
C ASP A 80 11.88 7.13 -13.11
N ILE A 81 10.94 6.75 -13.97
CA ILE A 81 9.59 6.36 -13.57
C ILE A 81 9.33 4.99 -14.19
N THR A 82 8.81 4.08 -13.38
CA THR A 82 8.38 2.75 -13.84
C THR A 82 6.99 2.45 -13.33
N ALA A 83 6.25 1.67 -14.11
CA ALA A 83 4.91 1.21 -13.74
C ALA A 83 4.81 -0.30 -13.94
N GLY A 84 3.92 -0.93 -13.17
CA GLY A 84 3.70 -2.36 -13.27
C GLY A 84 2.47 -2.81 -12.51
N HIS A 85 2.27 -4.14 -12.48
CA HIS A 85 1.21 -4.76 -11.71
C HIS A 85 1.74 -5.46 -10.48
N GLY A 86 1.09 -5.23 -9.34
CA GLY A 86 1.32 -5.99 -8.12
C GLY A 86 0.70 -7.39 -8.19
N ASP A 87 0.87 -8.17 -7.12
CA ASP A 87 0.41 -9.56 -7.05
C ASP A 87 -1.12 -9.71 -7.21
N THR A 88 -1.90 -8.66 -6.89
CA THR A 88 -3.37 -8.66 -7.05
C THR A 88 -3.83 -7.96 -8.34
N ASN A 89 -2.92 -7.76 -9.31
CA ASN A 89 -3.13 -7.05 -10.58
C ASN A 89 -3.48 -5.55 -10.43
N GLU A 90 -3.21 -4.96 -9.27
CA GLU A 90 -3.28 -3.53 -9.05
C GLU A 90 -2.11 -2.82 -9.75
N LEU A 91 -2.37 -1.65 -10.32
CA LEU A 91 -1.33 -0.81 -10.88
C LEU A 91 -0.49 -0.21 -9.73
N TYR A 92 0.83 -0.25 -9.88
CA TYR A 92 1.75 0.51 -9.04
C TYR A 92 2.66 1.38 -9.90
N TYR A 93 3.21 2.41 -9.28
CA TYR A 93 4.29 3.21 -9.84
C TYR A 93 5.45 3.27 -8.86
N LYS A 94 6.66 3.26 -9.41
CA LYS A 94 7.87 3.67 -8.72
C LYS A 94 8.47 4.86 -9.46
N ALA A 95 9.01 5.82 -8.73
CA ALA A 95 9.80 6.90 -9.32
C ALA A 95 11.06 7.12 -8.49
N THR A 96 12.18 7.38 -9.15
CA THR A 96 13.41 7.82 -8.51
C THR A 96 13.91 9.08 -9.19
N PHE A 97 14.46 10.00 -8.41
CA PHE A 97 15.07 11.23 -8.94
C PHE A 97 15.92 11.88 -7.85
N THR A 98 16.75 12.84 -8.26
CA THR A 98 17.54 13.67 -7.35
C THR A 98 17.00 15.09 -7.33
N MET A 99 16.99 15.74 -6.17
CA MET A 99 16.60 17.15 -6.02
C MET A 99 17.37 17.85 -4.91
N ASP A 100 17.24 19.18 -4.84
CA ASP A 100 17.75 19.98 -3.73
C ASP A 100 17.04 19.60 -2.42
N ARG A 101 17.82 19.40 -1.36
CA ARG A 101 17.30 19.04 -0.03
C ARG A 101 16.32 20.08 0.53
N GLY A 102 16.56 21.36 0.24
CA GLY A 102 15.69 22.47 0.68
C GLY A 102 14.29 22.44 0.07
N ASP A 103 14.13 21.83 -1.10
CA ASP A 103 12.85 21.73 -1.80
C ASP A 103 12.04 20.49 -1.37
N LEU A 104 12.67 19.55 -0.66
CA LEU A 104 12.06 18.28 -0.29
C LEU A 104 10.87 18.43 0.65
N GLU A 105 10.92 19.36 1.62
CA GLU A 105 9.78 19.60 2.52
C GLU A 105 8.54 20.02 1.74
N GLY A 106 8.72 20.86 0.71
CA GLY A 106 7.66 21.29 -0.19
C GLY A 106 7.14 20.16 -1.07
N PHE A 107 8.02 19.26 -1.52
CA PHE A 107 7.61 18.01 -2.16
C PHE A 107 6.76 17.21 -1.17
N CYS A 108 7.26 16.88 0.02
CA CYS A 108 6.55 16.07 1.01
C CYS A 108 5.25 16.67 1.57
N ASP A 109 4.94 17.95 1.35
CA ASP A 109 3.67 18.59 1.73
C ASP A 109 2.52 18.26 0.76
N PHE A 110 2.39 16.98 0.37
CA PHE A 110 1.35 16.52 -0.54
C PHE A 110 0.00 16.38 0.17
N ALA A 111 -0.72 17.48 0.33
CA ALA A 111 -2.08 17.55 0.88
C ALA A 111 -2.24 17.09 2.35
N SER A 112 -3.41 17.37 2.91
CA SER A 112 -3.74 17.39 4.35
C SER A 112 -3.73 16.05 5.10
N ASN A 113 -3.19 14.98 4.51
CA ASN A 113 -3.15 13.63 5.09
C ASN A 113 -1.75 12.98 5.03
N THR A 114 -0.70 13.79 4.94
CA THR A 114 0.68 13.31 4.93
C THR A 114 1.28 13.29 6.33
N SER A 115 1.92 12.17 6.69
CA SER A 115 2.78 12.05 7.85
C SER A 115 4.24 12.09 7.40
N VAL A 116 5.03 12.98 7.99
CA VAL A 116 6.47 13.09 7.76
C VAL A 116 7.22 12.54 8.96
N ARG A 117 8.21 11.68 8.72
CA ARG A 117 9.14 11.16 9.73
C ARG A 117 10.56 11.36 9.25
N GLU A 118 11.34 12.13 10.00
CA GLU A 118 12.78 12.22 9.78
C GLU A 118 13.50 11.20 10.65
N SER A 119 14.61 10.67 10.17
CA SER A 119 15.47 9.78 10.93
C SER A 119 16.94 9.97 10.56
N PRO A 120 17.86 9.94 11.54
CA PRO A 120 19.28 10.02 11.24
C PRO A 120 19.78 8.73 10.56
N GLY A 121 20.73 8.85 9.64
CA GLY A 121 21.33 7.74 8.91
C GLY A 121 20.44 7.12 7.82
N MET A 122 20.77 5.89 7.41
CA MET A 122 20.07 5.14 6.37
C MET A 122 18.66 4.71 6.79
N PRO A 123 17.70 4.58 5.86
CA PRO A 123 16.45 3.87 6.10
C PRO A 123 16.71 2.43 6.57
N ASP A 124 15.77 1.86 7.31
CA ASP A 124 15.85 0.45 7.72
C ASP A 124 15.80 -0.51 6.53
N THR A 125 16.23 -1.76 6.73
CA THR A 125 16.31 -2.77 5.66
C THR A 125 14.97 -3.01 4.97
N GLU A 126 13.86 -3.04 5.72
CA GLU A 126 12.52 -3.24 5.13
C GLU A 126 12.17 -2.10 4.15
N THR A 127 12.47 -0.87 4.55
CA THR A 127 12.27 0.32 3.71
C THR A 127 13.19 0.29 2.49
N ARG A 128 14.47 -0.03 2.67
CA ARG A 128 15.43 -0.13 1.54
C ARG A 128 15.00 -1.19 0.53
N ASP A 129 14.58 -2.36 0.99
CA ASP A 129 14.09 -3.44 0.12
C ASP A 129 12.81 -3.04 -0.62
N THR A 130 11.89 -2.32 0.05
CA THR A 130 10.61 -1.88 -0.54
C THR A 130 10.82 -0.88 -1.69
N PHE A 131 11.82 -0.01 -1.54
CA PHE A 131 12.11 1.08 -2.48
C PHE A 131 13.30 0.78 -3.41
N ASP A 132 13.88 -0.42 -3.33
CA ASP A 132 15.09 -0.81 -4.06
C ASP A 132 16.26 0.19 -3.87
N ILE A 133 16.43 0.71 -2.64
CA ILE A 133 17.49 1.67 -2.31
C ILE A 133 18.83 0.95 -2.29
N PRO A 134 19.83 1.40 -3.07
CA PRO A 134 21.14 0.76 -3.13
C PRO A 134 21.83 0.66 -1.76
N GLU A 135 22.46 -0.48 -1.47
CA GLU A 135 23.15 -0.72 -0.19
C GLU A 135 24.55 -0.09 -0.14
N ASP A 136 25.09 0.33 -1.28
CA ASP A 136 26.45 0.86 -1.41
C ASP A 136 26.59 2.35 -1.05
N GLU A 137 25.49 3.04 -0.75
CA GLU A 137 25.51 4.36 -0.12
C GLU A 137 25.95 4.25 1.35
N THR A 138 27.26 4.22 1.55
CA THR A 138 27.89 3.97 2.87
C THR A 138 27.89 5.18 3.80
N THR A 139 27.56 6.37 3.31
CA THR A 139 27.46 7.61 4.10
C THR A 139 26.23 8.38 3.68
N VAL A 140 25.27 8.46 4.59
CA VAL A 140 24.09 9.31 4.48
C VAL A 140 23.89 10.03 5.81
N ASP A 141 23.59 11.32 5.73
CA ASP A 141 23.42 12.16 6.92
C ASP A 141 22.06 11.92 7.59
N GLY A 142 21.09 11.46 6.81
CA GLY A 142 19.74 11.19 7.27
C GLY A 142 18.83 10.67 6.17
N ASN A 143 17.59 10.44 6.57
CA ASN A 143 16.49 10.17 5.68
C ASN A 143 15.23 10.88 6.16
N MET A 144 14.32 11.08 5.21
CA MET A 144 12.97 11.59 5.44
C MET A 144 11.97 10.67 4.76
N GLU A 145 10.99 10.19 5.52
CA GLU A 145 9.87 9.39 5.02
C GLU A 145 8.59 10.21 5.03
N CYS A 146 7.90 10.24 3.90
CA CYS A 146 6.64 10.94 3.75
C CYS A 146 5.58 9.92 3.30
N ARG A 147 4.52 9.77 4.08
CA ARG A 147 3.45 8.79 3.81
C ARG A 147 2.12 9.49 3.76
N GLY A 148 1.35 9.25 2.71
CA GLY A 148 0.04 9.85 2.52
C GLY A 148 -0.85 8.98 1.65
N SER A 149 -2.06 9.47 1.36
CA SER A 149 -2.96 8.84 0.39
C SER A 149 -3.44 9.88 -0.62
N HIS A 150 -3.79 9.46 -1.83
CA HIS A 150 -4.30 10.36 -2.86
C HIS A 150 -5.53 11.14 -2.33
N PRO A 151 -5.62 12.46 -2.58
CA PRO A 151 -6.69 13.30 -2.01
C PRO A 151 -8.10 12.84 -2.39
N ASP A 152 -8.29 12.43 -3.63
CA ASP A 152 -9.59 11.94 -4.13
C ASP A 152 -9.79 10.43 -3.99
N ASN A 153 -8.76 9.69 -3.53
CA ASN A 153 -8.79 8.24 -3.47
C ASN A 153 -7.86 7.71 -2.37
N ASP A 154 -8.40 7.56 -1.17
CA ASP A 154 -7.66 7.12 0.02
C ASP A 154 -7.06 5.71 -0.10
N ARG A 155 -7.46 4.93 -1.11
CA ARG A 155 -6.88 3.60 -1.40
C ARG A 155 -5.56 3.66 -2.14
N VAL A 156 -5.26 4.77 -2.82
CA VAL A 156 -3.95 4.98 -3.45
C VAL A 156 -3.02 5.54 -2.39
N LYS A 157 -2.11 4.69 -1.89
CA LYS A 157 -1.10 5.07 -0.92
C LYS A 157 0.15 5.58 -1.62
N ARG A 158 0.72 6.62 -1.05
CA ARG A 158 1.90 7.32 -1.54
C ARG A 158 2.94 7.23 -0.44
N ASN A 159 4.04 6.55 -0.72
CA ASN A 159 5.16 6.49 0.20
C ASN A 159 6.35 7.08 -0.53
N VAL A 160 7.03 8.02 0.12
CA VAL A 160 8.22 8.69 -0.36
C VAL A 160 9.30 8.47 0.68
N VAL A 161 10.49 8.10 0.23
CA VAL A 161 11.70 8.03 1.04
C VAL A 161 12.72 8.90 0.35
N ALA A 162 13.22 9.90 1.06
CA ALA A 162 14.37 10.68 0.63
C ALA A 162 15.57 10.31 1.49
N VAL A 163 16.69 10.07 0.83
CA VAL A 163 17.99 9.81 1.45
C VAL A 163 18.88 11.02 1.19
N PHE A 164 19.57 11.48 2.23
CA PHE A 164 20.48 12.64 2.15
C PHE A 164 21.92 12.14 2.06
N PRO A 165 22.49 11.98 0.86
CA PRO A 165 23.90 11.61 0.71
C PRO A 165 24.83 12.72 1.19
N ASP A 166 24.38 13.98 1.15
CA ASP A 166 25.08 15.16 1.65
C ASP A 166 24.10 16.25 2.17
N GLU A 167 24.62 17.44 2.47
CA GLU A 167 23.86 18.55 3.04
C GLU A 167 22.95 19.28 2.04
N ASP A 168 23.23 19.17 0.73
CA ASP A 168 22.58 19.96 -0.31
C ASP A 168 21.59 19.15 -1.15
N THR A 169 21.79 17.83 -1.26
CA THR A 169 21.03 16.98 -2.17
C THR A 169 20.19 15.93 -1.46
N ALA A 170 19.14 15.48 -2.14
CA ALA A 170 18.28 14.38 -1.74
C ALA A 170 18.05 13.42 -2.90
N SER A 171 18.32 12.13 -2.68
CA SER A 171 17.89 11.04 -3.56
C SER A 171 16.51 10.60 -3.13
N VAL A 172 15.51 10.81 -3.99
CA VAL A 172 14.09 10.58 -3.68
C VAL A 172 13.61 9.32 -4.37
N TYR A 173 12.95 8.47 -3.58
CA TYR A 173 12.35 7.21 -4.00
C TYR A 173 10.87 7.27 -3.68
N VAL A 174 10.02 7.08 -4.68
CA VAL A 174 8.57 7.14 -4.57
C VAL A 174 7.99 5.78 -4.90
N ASN A 175 7.04 5.33 -4.09
CA ASN A 175 6.27 4.11 -4.31
C ASN A 175 4.78 4.41 -4.14
N VAL A 176 4.02 4.23 -5.21
CA VAL A 176 2.58 4.49 -5.26
C VAL A 176 1.85 3.19 -5.54
N VAL A 177 1.06 2.75 -4.56
CA VAL A 177 0.35 1.46 -4.61
C VAL A 177 -1.12 1.65 -4.26
N LYS A 178 -1.99 0.84 -4.85
CA LYS A 178 -3.41 0.81 -4.50
C LYS A 178 -3.70 -0.38 -3.61
N TRP A 179 -4.21 -0.14 -2.40
CA TRP A 179 -4.60 -1.24 -1.51
C TRP A 179 -5.82 -2.00 -2.04
N PRO A 180 -5.83 -3.35 -1.91
CA PRO A 180 -7.00 -4.15 -2.25
C PRO A 180 -8.22 -3.72 -1.44
N ASN A 181 -9.43 -4.01 -1.94
CA ASN A 181 -10.64 -3.79 -1.14
C ASN A 181 -10.60 -4.82 0.00
N ASP A 182 -10.70 -4.36 1.25
CA ASP A 182 -11.01 -5.24 2.38
C ASP A 182 -12.36 -5.97 2.18
#